data_AF-A0A960SUT7-F1
#
_entry.id   AF-A0A960SUT7-F1
#
_cell.length_a   1.000
_cell.length_b   1.000
_cell.length_c   1.000
_cell.angle_alpha   90.00
_cell.angle_beta   90.00
_cell.angle_gamma   90.00
#
_symmetry.space_group_name_H-M   'P 1'
#
loop_
_entity.id
_entity.type
_entity.pdbx_description
1 polymer ?
#
loop_
_entity_poly.entity_id
_entity_poly.type
_entity_poly.pdbx_seq_one_letter_code
_entity_poly.pdbx_strand_id
1 'polypeptide(L)' 'MHDPSSQSRLEHEQPLDARLDTRAQTQPGIEFASPEEMLRHDAATTPPPPGLEPRVRESLAREAPAPRSWWRRLLGR' A
#
# COMPACT_ATOMS: atom_id res chain seq x y z
N MET A 1 -7.49 3.05 38.97
CA MET A 1 -7.63 1.88 38.09
C MET A 1 -7.09 2.29 36.73
N HIS A 2 -5.81 2.04 36.47
CA HIS A 2 -5.14 2.42 35.22
C HIS A 2 -5.13 1.21 34.29
N ASP A 3 -5.65 1.38 33.08
CA ASP A 3 -5.67 0.36 32.03
C ASP A 3 -4.32 0.41 31.26
N PRO A 4 -3.49 -0.64 31.28
CA PRO A 4 -2.20 -0.65 30.57
C PRO A 4 -2.32 -0.91 29.07
N SER A 5 -3.53 -1.09 28.52
CA SER A 5 -3.71 -1.67 27.17
C SER A 5 -3.55 -0.67 26.01
N SER A 6 -3.27 0.61 26.28
CA SER A 6 -3.22 1.64 25.21
C SER A 6 -1.85 1.85 24.57
N GLN A 7 -0.76 1.32 25.15
CA GLN A 7 0.60 1.55 24.62
C GLN A 7 1.02 0.56 23.53
N SER A 8 0.38 -0.61 23.46
CA SER A 8 0.86 -1.72 22.59
C SER A 8 0.54 -1.52 21.10
N ARG A 9 -0.32 -0.56 20.73
CA ARG A 9 -0.76 -0.38 19.32
C ARG A 9 0.14 0.55 18.49
N LEU A 10 1.09 1.25 19.13
CA LEU A 10 2.01 2.17 18.45
C LEU A 10 3.36 1.53 18.11
N GLU A 11 3.71 0.38 18.69
CA GLU A 11 4.99 -0.30 18.43
C GLU A 11 4.99 -1.17 17.17
N HIS A 12 3.85 -1.29 16.48
CA HIS A 12 3.76 -2.03 15.22
C HIS A 12 4.13 -1.21 13.98
N GLU A 13 4.48 0.07 14.15
CA GLU A 13 4.93 0.90 13.05
C GLU A 13 6.46 0.84 12.89
N GLN A 14 6.87 0.43 11.69
CA GLN A 14 8.15 0.74 11.04
C GLN A 14 9.38 -0.08 11.51
N PRO A 15 9.63 -1.21 10.81
CA PRO A 15 10.93 -1.28 10.16
C PRO A 15 10.79 -1.82 8.73
N LEU A 16 10.09 -1.10 7.85
CA LEU A 16 10.15 -1.38 6.40
C LEU A 16 10.94 -0.29 5.65
N ASP A 17 10.91 0.96 6.11
CA ASP A 17 11.66 2.06 5.50
C ASP A 17 13.18 1.85 5.54
N ALA A 18 13.71 1.22 6.60
CA ALA A 18 15.16 0.99 6.75
C ALA A 18 15.79 0.06 5.70
N ARG A 19 14.99 -0.68 4.90
CA ARG A 19 15.51 -1.56 3.84
C ARG A 19 15.49 -0.95 2.44
N LEU A 20 14.75 0.13 2.22
CA LEU A 20 14.69 0.82 0.92
C LEU A 20 15.88 1.78 0.72
N ASP A 21 16.37 2.37 1.81
CA ASP A 21 17.44 3.38 1.74
C ASP A 21 18.83 2.83 1.39
N THR A 22 19.07 1.53 1.51
CA THR A 22 20.42 0.97 1.32
C THR A 22 20.82 0.78 -0.14
N ARG A 23 19.88 0.84 -1.10
CA ARG A 23 20.19 0.66 -2.54
C ARG A 23 20.47 1.97 -3.28
N ALA A 24 20.14 3.11 -2.69
CA ALA A 24 20.16 4.41 -3.37
C ALA A 24 21.54 5.11 -3.38
N GLN A 25 22.56 4.59 -2.69
CA GLN A 25 23.76 5.39 -2.39
C GLN A 25 24.93 5.26 -3.38
N THR A 26 24.83 4.53 -4.49
CA THR A 26 26.02 4.32 -5.36
C THR A 26 25.77 4.18 -6.86
N GLN A 27 24.57 4.43 -7.37
CA GLN A 27 24.33 4.41 -8.82
C GLN A 27 24.21 5.82 -9.39
N PRO A 28 24.83 6.12 -10.55
CA PRO A 28 24.53 7.34 -11.28
C PRO A 28 23.02 7.42 -11.55
N GLY A 29 22.45 8.62 -11.49
CA GLY A 29 21.02 8.83 -11.77
C GLY A 29 20.66 8.30 -13.15
N ILE A 30 19.57 7.53 -13.23
CA ILE A 30 19.05 7.03 -14.50
C ILE A 30 18.19 8.14 -15.12
N GLU A 31 18.51 8.55 -16.36
CA GLU A 31 17.67 9.46 -17.14
C GLU A 31 16.59 8.66 -17.88
N PHE A 32 15.37 9.19 -17.87
CA PHE A 32 14.23 8.59 -18.57
C PHE A 32 13.67 9.58 -19.59
N ALA A 33 13.23 9.09 -20.74
CA ALA A 33 12.64 9.94 -21.78
C ALA A 33 11.21 10.40 -21.42
N SER A 34 10.51 9.66 -20.54
CA SER A 34 9.19 10.02 -20.03
C SER A 34 8.92 9.49 -18.62
N PRO A 35 7.94 10.08 -17.89
CA PRO A 35 7.51 9.57 -16.59
C PRO A 35 7.01 8.12 -16.63
N GLU A 36 6.36 7.69 -17.71
CA GLU A 36 5.87 6.32 -17.87
C GLU A 36 7.01 5.31 -17.99
N GLU A 37 8.15 5.71 -18.56
CA GLU A 37 9.34 4.87 -18.61
C GLU A 37 9.96 4.70 -17.22
N MET A 38 10.03 5.78 -16.45
CA MET A 38 10.47 5.76 -15.05
C MET A 38 9.57 4.85 -14.20
N LEU A 39 8.24 4.96 -14.34
CA LEU A 39 7.29 4.11 -13.61
C LEU A 39 7.40 2.63 -13.99
N ARG A 40 7.60 2.33 -15.29
CA ARG A 40 7.84 0.95 -15.74
C ARG A 40 9.13 0.38 -15.17
N HIS A 41 10.20 1.19 -15.10
CA HIS A 41 11.45 0.79 -14.49
C HIS A 41 11.29 0.51 -13.00
N ASP A 42 10.68 1.43 -12.25
CA ASP A 42 10.43 1.26 -10.82
C ASP A 42 9.61 -0.02 -10.53
N ALA A 43 8.49 -0.21 -11.24
CA ALA A 43 7.66 -1.40 -11.07
C ALA A 43 8.41 -2.71 -11.35
N ALA A 44 9.36 -2.71 -12.28
CA ALA A 44 10.20 -3.87 -12.58
C ALA A 44 11.29 -4.11 -11.52
N THR A 45 11.77 -3.06 -10.85
CA THR A 45 12.87 -3.13 -9.87
C THR A 45 12.42 -3.21 -8.41
N THR A 46 11.16 -2.88 -8.14
CA THR A 46 10.57 -2.78 -6.80
C THR A 46 9.57 -3.93 -6.61
N PRO A 47 10.02 -5.12 -6.16
CA PRO A 47 9.11 -6.23 -5.91
C PRO A 47 8.16 -5.92 -4.75
N PRO A 48 6.91 -6.39 -4.78
CA PRO A 48 5.97 -6.17 -3.70
C PRO A 48 6.46 -6.86 -2.41
N PRO A 49 6.13 -6.29 -1.23
CA PRO A 49 6.48 -6.91 0.05
C PRO A 49 5.94 -8.35 0.17
N PRO A 50 6.67 -9.24 0.86
CA PRO A 50 6.19 -10.58 1.11
C PRO A 50 4.88 -10.54 1.90
N GLY A 51 3.93 -11.40 1.52
CA GLY A 51 2.62 -11.47 2.19
C GLY A 51 1.61 -10.38 1.79
N LEU A 52 1.96 -9.46 0.89
CA LEU A 52 0.98 -8.51 0.33
C LEU A 52 -0.14 -9.24 -0.42
N GLU A 53 0.22 -10.23 -1.24
CA GLU A 53 -0.72 -11.00 -2.06
C GLU A 53 -1.80 -11.75 -1.25
N PRO A 54 -1.47 -12.53 -0.19
CA PRO A 54 -2.49 -13.16 0.63
C PRO A 54 -3.35 -12.15 1.40
N ARG A 55 -2.77 -11.03 1.85
CA ARG A 55 -3.51 -9.96 2.55
C ARG A 55 -4.52 -9.30 1.62
N VAL A 56 -4.13 -8.95 0.40
CA VAL A 56 -5.02 -8.36 -0.62
C VAL A 56 -6.17 -9.30 -0.93
N ARG A 57 -5.89 -10.60 -1.10
CA ARG A 57 -6.93 -11.61 -1.30
C ARG A 57 -7.91 -11.68 -0.12
N GLU A 58 -7.40 -11.69 1.11
CA GLU A 58 -8.23 -11.71 2.31
C GLU A 58 -9.11 -10.45 2.43
N SER A 59 -8.55 -9.28 2.11
CA SER A 59 -9.29 -8.01 2.08
C SER A 59 -10.41 -8.04 1.04
N LEU A 60 -10.13 -8.49 -0.19
CA LEU A 60 -11.13 -8.62 -1.24
C LEU A 60 -12.25 -9.60 -0.87
N ALA A 61 -11.91 -10.71 -0.20
CA ALA A 61 -12.90 -11.67 0.27
C ALA A 61 -13.83 -11.10 1.37
N ARG A 62 -13.38 -10.08 2.10
CA ARG A 62 -14.14 -9.42 3.17
C ARG A 62 -14.79 -8.11 2.72
N GLU A 63 -14.55 -7.68 1.49
CA GLU A 63 -15.10 -6.42 0.99
C GLU A 63 -16.62 -6.55 0.83
N ALA A 64 -17.36 -5.72 1.56
CA ALA A 64 -18.80 -5.66 1.40
C ALA A 64 -19.14 -5.13 -0.01
N PRO A 65 -20.20 -5.64 -0.65
CA PRO A 65 -20.63 -5.11 -1.94
C PRO A 65 -20.92 -3.61 -1.82
N ALA A 66 -20.51 -2.85 -2.85
CA ALA A 66 -20.66 -1.40 -2.86
C ALA A 66 -22.10 -1.00 -2.50
N PRO A 67 -22.30 -0.07 -1.53
CA PRO A 67 -23.63 0.34 -1.14
C PRO A 67 -24.34 1.00 -2.33
N ARG A 68 -25.62 0.67 -2.51
CA ARG A 68 -26.45 1.32 -3.54
C ARG A 68 -26.49 2.82 -3.26
N SER A 69 -26.16 3.63 -4.27
CA SER A 69 -26.24 5.07 -4.19
C SER A 69 -27.66 5.50 -3.83
N TRP A 70 -27.77 6.39 -2.86
CA TRP A 70 -29.02 6.92 -2.35
C TRP A 70 -29.86 7.61 -3.44
N TRP A 71 -29.19 8.27 -4.40
CA TRP A 71 -29.83 8.89 -5.55
C TRP A 71 -30.61 7.91 -6.42
N ARG A 72 -30.16 6.64 -6.56
CA ARG A 72 -30.91 5.62 -7.29
C ARG A 72 -32.19 5.21 -6.58
N ARG A 73 -32.23 5.34 -5.25
CA ARG A 73 -33.47 5.13 -4.46
C ARG A 73 -34.45 6.30 -4.64
N LEU A 74 -33.94 7.51 -4.86
CA LEU A 74 -34.77 8.71 -5.03
C LEU A 74 -35.28 8.91 -6.46
N LEU A 75 -34.50 8.52 -7.48
CA LEU A 75 -34.79 8.80 -8.89
C LEU A 75 -35.26 7.57 -9.69
N GLY A 76 -35.44 6.41 -9.06
CA GLY A 76 -36.18 5.28 -9.65
C GLY A 76 -35.65 4.72 -10.98
N ARG A 77 -34.34 4.86 -11.27
CA ARG A 77 -33.69 4.16 -12.40
C ARG A 77 -32.58 3.23 -11.91
#